data_AF-A0A3E0VPJ8-F1
#
_entry.id   AF-A0A3E0VPJ8-F1
#
_cell.length_a   1.000
_cell.length_b   1.000
_cell.length_c   1.000
_cell.angle_alpha   90.00
_cell.angle_beta   90.00
_cell.angle_gamma   90.00
#
_symmetry.space_group_name_H-M   'P 1'
#
loop_
_entity.id
_entity.type
_entity.pdbx_description
1 polymer ?
#
loop_
_entity_poly.entity_id
_entity_poly.type
_entity_poly.pdbx_seq_one_letter_code
_entity_poly.pdbx_strand_id
1 'polypeptide(L)'
;MGTTTQGPAVSLIIQRRVLPGSDDAYRAWQRKLGNVLATWPGFLGREVIEPSPPSQTDWVLVQRFVNVEAARSWLQSSERAALFDEIKGHFVGQEEIHLVTEDERKTPDAASIIVTSRVEPADEAAFLSWQRRISAAEANFPGFQGHKIERPTPGVQEDWTVILSFDTDEHLAAWTDSPQRRKLLAEGEAYASDTRVSKANYGFTFWNTDRPSRLMIFKDNLLVLLVLYPIVFLFGYLVATPFLSGVPFWLSLFIGNVVSTQLLGWLVAPWIFRVFAWWHKPGIGTRREVLGYVVLAVLYGASMALDALLIATTAG
;
A
#
# COMPACT_ATOMS: atom_id res chain seq x y z
N MET A 1 10.72 -18.01 -32.18
CA MET A 1 10.23 -16.87 -31.37
C MET A 1 9.28 -17.44 -30.34
N GLY A 2 9.77 -17.71 -29.13
CA GLY A 2 8.98 -18.34 -28.08
C GLY A 2 8.08 -17.31 -27.42
N THR A 3 6.78 -17.57 -27.42
CA THR A 3 5.79 -16.86 -26.62
C THR A 3 6.03 -17.20 -25.15
N THR A 4 6.72 -16.34 -24.40
CA THR A 4 6.84 -16.48 -22.96
C THR A 4 5.47 -16.20 -22.35
N THR A 5 4.79 -17.26 -21.91
CA THR A 5 3.53 -17.20 -21.15
C THR A 5 3.77 -16.35 -19.90
N GLN A 6 3.36 -15.07 -19.91
CA GLN A 6 3.48 -14.22 -18.72
C GLN A 6 2.48 -14.72 -17.67
N GLY A 7 2.98 -15.37 -16.61
CA GLY A 7 2.21 -15.67 -15.41
C GLY A 7 1.75 -14.38 -14.70
N PRO A 8 0.86 -14.49 -13.70
CA PRO A 8 0.35 -13.33 -12.97
C PRO A 8 1.48 -12.58 -12.25
N ALA A 9 1.28 -11.27 -12.05
CA ALA A 9 2.22 -10.45 -11.30
C ALA A 9 2.32 -10.90 -9.85
N VAL A 10 3.51 -10.73 -9.28
CA VAL A 10 3.85 -11.19 -7.93
C VAL A 10 4.56 -10.10 -7.14
N SER A 11 4.55 -10.25 -5.82
CA SER A 11 5.30 -9.43 -4.86
C SER A 11 6.23 -10.33 -4.05
N LEU A 12 7.47 -9.90 -3.86
CA LEU A 12 8.31 -10.42 -2.78
C LEU A 12 8.13 -9.51 -1.56
N ILE A 13 7.70 -10.08 -0.44
CA ILE A 13 7.72 -9.44 0.87
C ILE A 13 8.97 -9.93 1.57
N ILE A 14 9.91 -9.04 1.81
CA ILE A 14 11.19 -9.36 2.44
C ILE A 14 11.22 -8.69 3.80
N GLN A 15 11.40 -9.49 4.85
CA GLN A 15 11.60 -8.99 6.19
C GLN A 15 13.06 -9.11 6.58
N ARG A 16 13.59 -8.05 7.18
CA ARG A 16 14.99 -7.96 7.56
C ARG A 16 15.16 -7.25 8.89
N ARG A 17 15.75 -7.96 9.84
CA ARG A 17 16.28 -7.34 11.05
C ARG A 17 17.68 -6.79 10.81
N VAL A 18 17.91 -5.57 11.29
CA VAL A 18 19.23 -4.91 11.25
C VAL A 18 19.75 -4.70 12.66
N LEU A 19 21.07 -4.62 12.80
CA LEU A 19 21.72 -4.34 14.09
C LEU A 19 21.32 -2.95 14.61
N PRO A 20 21.16 -2.79 15.93
CA PRO A 20 20.95 -1.47 16.53
C PRO A 20 22.01 -0.46 16.07
N GLY A 21 21.57 0.73 15.65
CA GLY A 21 22.46 1.78 15.12
C GLY A 21 22.86 1.61 13.64
N SER A 22 22.37 0.58 12.95
CA SER A 22 22.64 0.37 11.51
C SER A 22 21.57 0.94 10.57
N ASP A 23 20.54 1.60 11.10
CA ASP A 23 19.39 2.07 10.32
C ASP A 23 19.77 3.03 9.19
N ASP A 24 20.68 3.98 9.44
CA ASP A 24 21.13 4.93 8.42
C ASP A 24 21.95 4.27 7.31
N ALA A 25 22.84 3.34 7.69
CA ALA A 25 23.61 2.54 6.74
C ALA A 25 22.66 1.69 5.88
N TYR A 26 21.66 1.07 6.51
CA TYR A 26 20.65 0.30 5.80
C TYR A 26 19.79 1.18 4.88
N ARG A 27 19.34 2.37 5.29
CA ARG A 27 18.63 3.33 4.42
C ARG A 27 19.44 3.72 3.19
N ALA A 28 20.73 4.02 3.38
CA ALA A 28 21.62 4.37 2.28
C ALA A 28 21.78 3.19 1.30
N TRP A 29 21.97 2.00 1.83
CA TRP A 29 22.02 0.77 1.05
C TRP A 29 20.71 0.49 0.31
N GLN A 30 19.55 0.71 0.94
CA GLN A 30 18.23 0.54 0.31
C GLN A 30 18.04 1.44 -0.90
N ARG A 31 18.52 2.69 -0.85
CA ARG A 31 18.51 3.60 -1.99
C ARG A 31 19.35 3.05 -3.15
N LYS A 32 20.55 2.52 -2.86
CA LYS A 32 21.41 1.90 -3.86
C LYS A 32 20.77 0.67 -4.49
N LEU A 33 20.23 -0.25 -3.67
CA LEU A 33 19.47 -1.41 -4.15
C LEU A 33 18.28 -0.97 -5.01
N GLY A 34 17.62 0.12 -4.65
CA GLY A 34 16.48 0.68 -5.40
C GLY A 34 16.84 1.13 -6.79
N ASN A 35 17.98 1.80 -6.95
CA ASN A 35 18.44 2.25 -8.26
C ASN A 35 18.77 1.08 -9.19
N VAL A 36 19.41 0.02 -8.67
CA VAL A 36 19.71 -1.18 -9.45
C VAL A 36 18.41 -1.90 -9.82
N LEU A 37 17.55 -2.15 -8.83
CA LEU A 37 16.30 -2.88 -9.01
C LEU A 37 15.33 -2.16 -9.97
N ALA A 38 15.32 -0.83 -9.98
CA ALA A 38 14.50 -0.03 -10.90
C ALA A 38 14.80 -0.28 -12.39
N THR A 39 15.99 -0.79 -12.71
CA THR A 39 16.39 -1.15 -14.07
C THR A 39 16.24 -2.64 -14.37
N TRP A 40 15.83 -3.45 -13.39
CA TRP A 40 15.73 -4.90 -13.53
C TRP A 40 14.57 -5.30 -14.46
N PRO A 41 14.78 -6.21 -15.43
CA PRO A 41 13.72 -6.66 -16.31
C PRO A 41 12.51 -7.22 -15.55
N GLY A 42 11.32 -6.69 -15.84
CA GLY A 42 10.09 -7.15 -15.22
C GLY A 42 9.84 -6.62 -13.80
N PHE A 43 10.66 -5.71 -13.28
CA PHE A 43 10.38 -5.00 -12.04
C PHE A 43 9.26 -3.95 -12.24
N LEU A 44 8.30 -3.93 -11.32
CA LEU A 44 7.12 -3.06 -11.39
C LEU A 44 7.14 -1.94 -10.35
N GLY A 45 7.84 -2.12 -9.24
CA GLY A 45 7.88 -1.14 -8.17
C GLY A 45 8.29 -1.73 -6.83
N ARG A 46 8.67 -0.85 -5.90
CA ARG A 46 9.03 -1.25 -4.54
C ARG A 46 8.50 -0.31 -3.50
N GLU A 47 8.34 -0.85 -2.30
CA GLU A 47 8.06 -0.11 -1.08
C GLU A 47 9.02 -0.57 0.01
N VAL A 48 9.38 0.36 0.90
CA VAL A 48 10.20 0.10 2.08
C VAL A 48 9.46 0.68 3.27
N ILE A 49 9.23 -0.17 4.25
CA ILE A 49 8.59 0.15 5.53
C ILE A 49 9.67 0.03 6.59
N GLU A 50 9.83 1.12 7.33
CA GLU A 50 10.84 1.22 8.38
C GLU A 50 10.29 0.65 9.69
N PRO A 51 11.15 0.12 10.57
CA PRO A 51 10.75 -0.31 11.90
C PRO A 51 10.06 0.83 12.67
N SER A 52 8.93 0.51 13.28
CA SER A 52 8.21 1.35 14.23
C SER A 52 7.92 0.54 15.51
N PRO A 53 8.89 0.41 16.44
CA PRO A 53 8.69 -0.32 17.68
C PRO A 53 7.57 0.29 18.55
N PRO A 54 6.84 -0.52 19.36
CA PRO A 54 7.04 -1.96 19.56
C PRO A 54 6.31 -2.84 18.52
N SER A 55 5.44 -2.25 17.68
CA SER A 55 4.58 -3.00 16.77
C SER A 55 5.31 -3.56 15.55
N GLN A 56 6.40 -2.92 15.12
CA GLN A 56 7.22 -3.37 13.99
C GLN A 56 8.71 -3.16 14.28
N THR A 57 9.45 -4.23 14.52
CA THR A 57 10.90 -4.17 14.80
C THR A 57 11.77 -4.46 13.58
N ASP A 58 11.19 -5.04 12.54
CA ASP A 58 11.89 -5.42 11.31
C ASP A 58 11.61 -4.46 10.17
N TRP A 59 12.62 -4.26 9.32
CA TRP A 59 12.44 -3.59 8.05
C TRP A 59 11.67 -4.48 7.11
N VAL A 60 10.70 -3.91 6.40
CA VAL A 60 9.92 -4.67 5.43
C VAL A 60 9.98 -4.04 4.06
N LEU A 61 10.27 -4.89 3.07
CA LEU A 61 10.40 -4.51 1.69
C LEU A 61 9.36 -5.25 0.89
N VAL A 62 8.65 -4.52 0.04
CA VAL A 62 7.78 -5.11 -0.96
C VAL A 62 8.40 -4.84 -2.32
N GLN A 63 8.66 -5.87 -3.10
CA GLN A 63 9.23 -5.76 -4.44
C GLN A 63 8.30 -6.44 -5.45
N ARG A 64 7.75 -5.68 -6.39
CA ARG A 64 6.74 -6.16 -7.34
C ARG A 64 7.40 -6.53 -8.67
N PHE A 65 6.97 -7.65 -9.23
CA PHE A 65 7.45 -8.17 -10.50
C PHE A 65 6.29 -8.61 -11.40
N VAL A 66 6.50 -8.53 -12.71
CA VAL A 66 5.53 -8.96 -13.74
C VAL A 66 5.18 -10.44 -13.65
N ASN A 67 6.08 -11.27 -13.11
CA ASN A 67 5.87 -12.70 -12.88
C ASN A 67 6.93 -13.27 -11.92
N VAL A 68 6.77 -14.54 -11.55
CA VAL A 68 7.69 -15.29 -10.68
C VAL A 68 9.09 -15.42 -11.26
N GLU A 69 9.22 -15.53 -12.59
CA GLU A 69 10.52 -15.69 -13.24
C GLU A 69 11.38 -14.43 -13.10
N ALA A 70 10.79 -13.24 -13.27
CA ALA A 70 11.44 -11.96 -13.04
C ALA A 70 11.89 -11.82 -11.57
N ALA A 71 11.02 -12.19 -10.62
CA ALA A 71 11.36 -12.19 -9.19
C ALA A 71 12.51 -13.16 -8.86
N ARG A 72 12.46 -14.39 -9.40
CA ARG A 72 13.51 -15.41 -9.23
C ARG A 72 14.84 -14.94 -9.79
N SER A 73 14.84 -14.39 -11.01
CA SER A 73 16.05 -13.90 -11.66
C SER A 73 16.74 -12.82 -10.84
N TRP A 74 15.97 -11.93 -10.21
CA TRP A 74 16.50 -10.91 -9.32
C TRP A 74 17.13 -11.52 -8.06
N LEU A 75 16.42 -12.45 -7.40
CA LEU A 75 16.91 -13.09 -6.17
C LEU A 75 18.22 -13.85 -6.37
N GLN A 76 18.41 -14.44 -7.56
CA GLN A 76 19.59 -15.21 -7.93
C GLN A 76 20.67 -14.39 -8.64
N SER A 77 20.46 -13.08 -8.81
CA SER A 77 21.38 -12.23 -9.58
C SER A 77 22.70 -11.96 -8.85
N SER A 78 23.78 -11.84 -9.64
CA SER A 78 25.09 -11.41 -9.14
C SER A 78 25.08 -9.99 -8.60
N GLU A 79 24.23 -9.14 -9.15
CA GLU A 79 24.02 -7.74 -8.80
C GLU A 79 23.43 -7.63 -7.40
N ARG A 80 22.40 -8.44 -7.11
CA ARG A 80 21.85 -8.54 -5.76
C ARG A 80 22.89 -9.11 -4.80
N ALA A 81 23.61 -10.18 -5.18
CA ALA A 81 24.65 -10.76 -4.32
C ALA A 81 25.74 -9.74 -3.94
N ALA A 82 26.24 -8.97 -4.91
CA ALA A 82 27.23 -7.92 -4.68
C ALA A 82 26.71 -6.83 -3.74
N LEU A 83 25.45 -6.39 -3.91
CA LEU A 83 24.84 -5.43 -2.98
C LEU A 83 24.76 -6.00 -1.56
N PHE A 84 24.38 -7.27 -1.41
CA PHE A 84 24.29 -7.90 -0.09
C PHE A 84 25.64 -8.05 0.60
N ASP A 85 26.71 -8.32 -0.16
CA ASP A 85 28.07 -8.40 0.39
C ASP A 85 28.54 -7.09 1.04
N GLU A 86 28.04 -5.94 0.57
CA GLU A 86 28.38 -4.62 1.13
C GLU A 86 27.76 -4.36 2.51
N ILE A 87 26.62 -4.98 2.82
CA ILE A 87 25.81 -4.63 4.00
C ILE A 87 25.62 -5.81 4.97
N LYS A 88 26.02 -7.03 4.60
CA LYS A 88 25.77 -8.27 5.37
C LYS A 88 26.17 -8.19 6.86
N GLY A 89 27.20 -7.40 7.20
CA GLY A 89 27.64 -7.19 8.58
C GLY A 89 26.65 -6.42 9.46
N HIS A 90 25.62 -5.81 8.88
CA HIS A 90 24.59 -5.03 9.57
C HIS A 90 23.31 -5.83 9.84
N PHE A 91 23.24 -7.11 9.46
CA PHE A 91 22.04 -7.93 9.60
C PHE A 91 22.03 -8.77 10.87
N VAL A 92 20.82 -8.98 11.41
CA VAL A 92 20.57 -9.97 12.46
C VAL A 92 19.82 -11.13 11.82
N GLY A 93 20.46 -12.29 11.76
CA GLY A 93 19.86 -13.50 11.18
C GLY A 93 19.69 -13.46 9.66
N GLN A 94 18.88 -14.38 9.14
CA GLN A 94 18.57 -14.48 7.71
C GLN A 94 17.41 -13.56 7.31
N GLU A 95 17.25 -13.31 6.02
CA GLU A 95 16.02 -12.69 5.52
C GLU A 95 14.92 -13.72 5.45
N GLU A 96 13.72 -13.25 5.70
CA GLU A 96 12.51 -13.98 5.37
C GLU A 96 11.95 -13.38 4.09
N ILE A 97 11.71 -14.23 3.08
CA ILE A 97 11.17 -13.82 1.78
C ILE A 97 9.86 -14.59 1.56
N HIS A 98 8.79 -13.85 1.29
CA HIS A 98 7.49 -14.40 0.97
C HIS A 98 7.07 -13.95 -0.42
N LEU A 99 6.65 -14.91 -1.25
CA LEU A 99 6.12 -14.64 -2.58
C LEU A 99 4.59 -14.52 -2.49
N VAL A 100 4.03 -13.37 -2.81
CA VAL A 100 2.58 -13.11 -2.76
C VAL A 100 2.05 -12.78 -4.15
N THR A 101 0.93 -13.38 -4.53
CA THR A 101 0.24 -13.17 -5.81
C THR A 101 -0.73 -11.98 -5.75
N GLU A 102 -1.12 -11.45 -6.91
CA GLU A 102 -1.98 -10.26 -6.97
C GLU A 102 -3.37 -10.42 -6.35
N ASP A 103 -3.96 -11.61 -6.40
CA ASP A 103 -5.29 -11.85 -5.84
C ASP A 103 -5.33 -11.74 -4.30
N GLU A 104 -4.20 -11.97 -3.64
CA GLU A 104 -4.07 -11.85 -2.18
C GLU A 104 -3.97 -10.39 -1.70
N ARG A 105 -3.69 -9.46 -2.61
CA ARG A 105 -3.64 -8.03 -2.28
C ARG A 105 -5.01 -7.42 -2.00
N LYS A 106 -6.11 -8.15 -2.25
CA LYS A 106 -7.47 -7.62 -2.25
C LYS A 106 -8.14 -7.53 -0.87
N THR A 107 -7.47 -7.87 0.23
CA THR A 107 -8.11 -7.97 1.56
C THR A 107 -7.62 -6.85 2.49
N PRO A 108 -8.06 -5.59 2.33
CA PRO A 108 -7.27 -4.42 2.67
C PRO A 108 -7.16 -4.16 4.17
N ASP A 109 -8.02 -4.70 5.03
CA ASP A 109 -8.06 -4.34 6.45
C ASP A 109 -7.65 -5.48 7.39
N ALA A 110 -6.93 -6.50 6.90
CA ALA A 110 -6.74 -7.72 7.69
C ALA A 110 -5.41 -7.81 8.47
N ALA A 111 -5.45 -7.81 9.81
CA ALA A 111 -4.33 -8.17 10.67
C ALA A 111 -3.88 -9.61 10.40
N SER A 112 -2.61 -9.81 10.00
CA SER A 112 -2.14 -11.10 9.51
C SER A 112 -0.92 -11.66 10.26
N ILE A 113 -0.69 -12.97 10.17
CA ILE A 113 0.61 -13.57 10.51
C ILE A 113 1.10 -14.42 9.35
N ILE A 114 2.40 -14.45 9.17
CA ILE A 114 3.05 -15.31 8.19
C ILE A 114 3.91 -16.31 8.95
N VAL A 115 3.66 -17.58 8.71
CA VAL A 115 4.40 -18.68 9.33
C VAL A 115 5.15 -19.41 8.23
N THR A 116 6.47 -19.48 8.37
CA THR A 116 7.32 -20.27 7.48
C THR A 116 7.77 -21.53 8.20
N SER A 117 7.59 -22.67 7.55
CA SER A 117 7.94 -23.98 8.10
C SER A 117 8.70 -24.80 7.06
N ARG A 118 9.79 -25.42 7.48
CA ARG A 118 10.45 -26.45 6.68
C ARG A 118 9.76 -27.80 6.94
N VAL A 119 9.30 -28.42 5.87
CA VAL A 119 8.58 -29.70 5.90
C VAL A 119 9.34 -30.68 5.01
N GLU A 120 9.68 -31.84 5.55
CA GLU A 120 10.31 -32.89 4.77
C GLU A 120 9.33 -33.44 3.72
N PRO A 121 9.78 -33.83 2.51
CA PRO A 121 8.90 -34.32 1.46
C PRO A 121 8.00 -35.50 1.88
N ALA A 122 8.48 -36.34 2.81
CA ALA A 122 7.73 -37.47 3.35
C ALA A 122 6.54 -37.05 4.23
N ASP A 123 6.59 -35.85 4.82
CA ASP A 123 5.62 -35.35 5.80
C ASP A 123 4.62 -34.33 5.21
N GLU A 124 4.75 -33.96 3.94
CA GLU A 124 3.88 -32.96 3.29
C GLU A 124 2.38 -33.27 3.44
N ALA A 125 2.00 -34.54 3.29
CA ALA A 125 0.59 -34.95 3.43
C ALA A 125 0.09 -34.78 4.87
N ALA A 126 0.94 -35.10 5.85
CA ALA A 126 0.63 -34.94 7.27
C ALA A 126 0.54 -33.45 7.65
N PHE A 127 1.49 -32.64 7.15
CA PHE A 127 1.49 -31.18 7.30
C PHE A 127 0.21 -30.55 6.73
N LEU A 128 -0.18 -30.89 5.50
CA LEU A 128 -1.41 -30.36 4.88
C LEU A 128 -2.67 -30.78 5.65
N SER A 129 -2.72 -32.01 6.15
CA SER A 129 -3.81 -32.50 7.00
C SER A 129 -3.89 -31.72 8.31
N TRP A 130 -2.75 -31.49 8.96
CA TRP A 130 -2.64 -30.70 10.18
C TRP A 130 -3.06 -29.24 9.96
N GLN A 131 -2.61 -28.60 8.89
CA GLN A 131 -3.00 -27.24 8.53
C GLN A 131 -4.50 -27.10 8.26
N ARG A 132 -5.17 -28.12 7.70
CA ARG A 132 -6.64 -28.11 7.58
C ARG A 132 -7.34 -28.10 8.92
N ARG A 133 -6.81 -28.80 9.93
CA ARG A 133 -7.36 -28.82 11.29
C ARG A 133 -7.17 -27.48 11.99
N ILE A 134 -6.02 -26.83 11.77
CA ILE A 134 -5.77 -25.45 12.21
C ILE A 134 -6.79 -24.51 11.59
N SER A 135 -6.92 -24.52 10.26
CA SER A 135 -7.87 -23.68 9.52
C SER A 135 -9.31 -23.85 9.98
N ALA A 136 -9.73 -25.09 10.24
CA ALA A 136 -11.07 -25.38 10.74
C ALA A 136 -11.31 -24.81 12.14
N ALA A 137 -10.28 -24.76 13.00
CA ALA A 137 -10.38 -24.13 14.30
C ALA A 137 -10.40 -22.60 14.19
N GLU A 138 -9.54 -22.02 13.35
CA GLU A 138 -9.45 -20.59 13.07
C GLU A 138 -10.78 -20.01 12.56
N ALA A 139 -11.48 -20.74 11.70
CA ALA A 139 -12.77 -20.33 11.16
C ALA A 139 -13.87 -20.12 12.22
N ASN A 140 -13.68 -20.60 13.45
CA ASN A 140 -14.61 -20.38 14.56
C ASN A 140 -14.27 -19.15 15.42
N PHE A 141 -13.14 -18.47 15.15
CA PHE A 141 -12.77 -17.27 15.89
C PHE A 141 -13.40 -16.03 15.24
N PRO A 142 -13.86 -15.06 16.05
CA PRO A 142 -14.37 -13.78 15.54
C PRO A 142 -13.34 -13.11 14.65
N GLY A 143 -13.81 -12.50 13.56
CA GLY A 143 -12.94 -11.71 12.68
C GLY A 143 -12.09 -12.51 11.70
N PHE A 144 -12.16 -13.85 11.67
CA PHE A 144 -11.38 -14.67 10.73
C PHE A 144 -11.69 -14.28 9.26
N GLN A 145 -10.65 -13.92 8.51
CA GLN A 145 -10.75 -13.53 7.10
C GLN A 145 -10.23 -14.61 6.16
N GLY A 146 -9.21 -15.36 6.58
CA GLY A 146 -8.69 -16.43 5.75
C GLY A 146 -7.42 -17.10 6.29
N HIS A 147 -7.19 -18.31 5.79
CA HIS A 147 -6.01 -19.10 6.03
C HIS A 147 -5.56 -19.70 4.70
N LYS A 148 -4.36 -19.35 4.26
CA LYS A 148 -3.81 -19.78 2.98
C LYS A 148 -2.48 -20.48 3.18
N ILE A 149 -2.28 -21.55 2.43
CA ILE A 149 -1.05 -22.33 2.41
C ILE A 149 -0.42 -22.19 1.04
N GLU A 150 0.84 -21.81 1.02
CA GLU A 150 1.67 -21.71 -0.16
C GLU A 150 2.81 -22.72 -0.11
N ARG A 151 3.00 -23.38 -1.25
CA ARG A 151 4.04 -24.40 -1.42
C ARG A 151 5.38 -23.72 -1.69
N PRO A 152 6.49 -24.35 -1.27
CA PRO A 152 7.81 -23.94 -1.69
C PRO A 152 7.89 -23.70 -3.18
N THR A 153 8.45 -22.56 -3.56
CA THR A 153 8.80 -22.20 -4.93
C THR A 153 10.33 -22.21 -5.03
N PRO A 154 10.94 -23.25 -5.61
CA PRO A 154 12.39 -23.36 -5.71
C PRO A 154 13.04 -22.10 -6.30
N GLY A 155 14.09 -21.64 -5.65
CA GLY A 155 14.86 -20.45 -5.99
C GLY A 155 14.22 -19.11 -5.59
N VAL A 156 13.06 -19.12 -4.93
CA VAL A 156 12.32 -17.91 -4.49
C VAL A 156 11.89 -18.00 -3.03
N GLN A 157 11.26 -19.11 -2.66
CA GLN A 157 10.73 -19.39 -1.32
C GLN A 157 10.89 -20.91 -1.08
N GLU A 158 11.89 -21.32 -0.31
CA GLU A 158 12.21 -22.75 -0.13
C GLU A 158 11.37 -23.43 0.97
N ASP A 159 10.74 -22.64 1.84
CA ASP A 159 9.95 -23.13 2.97
C ASP A 159 8.44 -22.97 2.70
N TRP A 160 7.63 -23.83 3.30
CA TRP A 160 6.17 -23.71 3.24
C TRP A 160 5.74 -22.43 3.94
N THR A 161 4.84 -21.68 3.32
CA THR A 161 4.35 -20.42 3.89
C THR A 161 2.87 -20.53 4.18
N VAL A 162 2.49 -20.18 5.41
CA VAL A 162 1.10 -20.10 5.84
C VAL A 162 0.79 -18.65 6.17
N ILE A 163 -0.24 -18.10 5.52
CA ILE A 163 -0.74 -16.75 5.74
C ILE A 163 -2.09 -16.86 6.43
N LEU A 164 -2.19 -16.30 7.62
CA LEU A 164 -3.43 -16.23 8.40
C LEU A 164 -3.84 -14.78 8.55
N SER A 165 -5.13 -14.48 8.38
CA SER A 165 -5.66 -13.12 8.38
C SER A 165 -6.95 -13.01 9.21
N PHE A 166 -7.04 -11.95 10.00
CA PHE A 166 -8.20 -11.52 10.80
C PHE A 166 -8.53 -10.05 10.50
N ASP A 167 -9.73 -9.57 10.80
CA ASP A 167 -10.15 -8.17 10.60
C ASP A 167 -9.49 -7.16 11.56
N THR A 168 -9.05 -7.59 12.75
CA THR A 168 -8.39 -6.73 13.74
C THR A 168 -7.22 -7.42 14.43
N ASP A 169 -6.29 -6.60 14.95
CA ASP A 169 -5.16 -7.09 15.75
C ASP A 169 -5.63 -7.80 17.04
N GLU A 170 -6.72 -7.34 17.65
CA GLU A 170 -7.29 -7.97 18.84
C GLU A 170 -7.80 -9.37 18.54
N HIS A 171 -8.49 -9.58 17.42
CA HIS A 171 -8.97 -10.90 17.02
C HIS A 171 -7.82 -11.84 16.63
N LEU A 172 -6.81 -11.32 15.94
CA LEU A 172 -5.59 -12.08 15.64
C LEU A 172 -4.85 -12.50 16.92
N ALA A 173 -4.72 -11.59 17.90
CA ALA A 173 -4.10 -11.89 19.18
C ALA A 173 -4.90 -12.93 19.97
N ALA A 174 -6.23 -12.82 19.98
CA ALA A 174 -7.11 -13.78 20.63
C ALA A 174 -6.94 -15.20 20.09
N TRP A 175 -6.77 -15.38 18.77
CA TRP A 175 -6.39 -16.67 18.20
C TRP A 175 -4.97 -17.10 18.58
N THR A 176 -3.99 -16.18 18.45
CA THR A 176 -2.57 -16.45 18.66
C THR A 176 -2.27 -16.97 20.06
N ASP A 177 -2.92 -16.39 21.06
CA ASP A 177 -2.74 -16.71 22.48
C ASP A 177 -3.68 -17.83 22.98
N SER A 178 -4.57 -18.30 22.10
CA SER A 178 -5.61 -19.27 22.46
C SER A 178 -5.03 -20.62 22.94
N PRO A 179 -5.65 -21.25 23.95
CA PRO A 179 -5.33 -22.62 24.33
C PRO A 179 -5.55 -23.61 23.18
N GLN A 180 -6.53 -23.34 22.31
CA GLN A 180 -6.83 -24.15 21.12
C GLN A 180 -5.63 -24.19 20.16
N ARG A 181 -5.07 -23.02 19.80
CA ARG A 181 -3.89 -22.93 18.94
C ARG A 181 -2.69 -23.64 19.57
N ARG A 182 -2.46 -23.45 20.88
CA ARG A 182 -1.36 -24.15 21.59
C ARG A 182 -1.49 -25.67 21.48
N LYS A 183 -2.68 -26.23 21.67
CA LYS A 183 -2.91 -27.67 21.53
C LYS A 183 -2.64 -28.14 20.09
N LEU A 184 -3.14 -27.41 19.11
CA LEU A 184 -2.94 -27.75 17.69
C LEU A 184 -1.47 -27.66 17.27
N LEU A 185 -0.72 -26.69 17.79
CA LEU A 185 0.72 -26.58 17.52
C LEU A 185 1.52 -27.72 18.13
N ALA A 186 1.18 -28.14 19.37
CA ALA A 186 1.83 -29.28 20.02
C ALA A 186 1.62 -30.60 19.25
N GLU A 187 0.50 -30.76 18.54
CA GLU A 187 0.24 -31.91 17.67
C GLU A 187 1.05 -31.87 16.35
N GLY A 188 1.60 -30.71 15.99
CA GLY A 188 2.29 -30.47 14.72
C GLY A 188 3.82 -30.45 14.80
N GLU A 189 4.40 -30.46 16.01
CA GLU A 189 5.86 -30.44 16.23
C GLU A 189 6.60 -31.59 15.53
N ALA A 190 5.90 -32.70 15.23
CA ALA A 190 6.47 -33.85 14.55
C ALA A 190 6.70 -33.66 13.04
N TYR A 191 6.08 -32.66 12.40
CA TYR A 191 6.04 -32.53 10.93
C TYR A 191 6.69 -31.24 10.39
N ALA A 192 6.92 -30.26 11.25
CA ALA A 192 7.44 -28.94 10.87
C ALA A 192 8.75 -28.64 11.62
N SER A 193 9.87 -29.10 11.07
CA SER A 193 11.20 -28.74 11.55
C SER A 193 11.47 -27.24 11.36
N ASP A 194 12.08 -26.57 12.36
CA ASP A 194 12.48 -25.15 12.29
C ASP A 194 11.33 -24.20 11.87
N THR A 195 10.22 -24.22 12.63
CA THR A 195 9.10 -23.30 12.39
C THR A 195 9.46 -21.89 12.87
N ARG A 196 9.46 -20.94 11.94
CA ARG A 196 9.64 -19.52 12.22
C ARG A 196 8.32 -18.81 12.05
N VAL A 197 7.87 -18.17 13.12
CA VAL A 197 6.66 -17.37 13.15
C VAL A 197 7.09 -15.92 13.07
N SER A 198 6.72 -15.24 12.00
CA SER A 198 6.86 -13.80 11.92
C SER A 198 5.50 -13.14 12.04
N LYS A 199 5.39 -12.21 12.98
CA LYS A 199 4.20 -11.38 13.13
C LYS A 199 4.23 -10.30 12.05
N ALA A 200 3.41 -10.48 11.04
CA ALA A 200 3.15 -9.47 10.04
C ALA A 200 1.97 -8.59 10.52
N ASN A 201 2.19 -7.63 11.43
CA ASN A 201 1.21 -6.57 11.77
C ASN A 201 0.76 -5.72 10.55
N TYR A 202 1.21 -6.11 9.36
CA TYR A 202 0.78 -5.68 8.06
C TYR A 202 -0.68 -6.10 7.82
N GLY A 203 -1.60 -5.30 8.36
CA GLY A 203 -2.85 -5.04 7.67
C GLY A 203 -2.53 -4.80 6.20
N PHE A 204 -3.25 -5.44 5.27
CA PHE A 204 -3.04 -5.19 3.85
C PHE A 204 -3.41 -3.75 3.39
N THR A 205 -3.56 -2.83 4.35
CA THR A 205 -4.00 -1.44 4.21
C THR A 205 -2.99 -0.60 3.46
N PHE A 206 -1.69 -0.91 3.56
CA PHE A 206 -0.65 -0.16 2.84
C PHE A 206 -0.53 -0.53 1.36
N TRP A 207 -1.03 -1.71 0.94
CA TRP A 207 -1.06 -2.09 -0.48
C TRP A 207 -2.08 -1.27 -1.30
N ASN A 208 -2.93 -0.50 -0.63
CA ASN A 208 -3.81 0.50 -1.25
C ASN A 208 -3.14 1.87 -1.44
N THR A 209 -1.84 1.98 -1.20
CA THR A 209 -1.12 3.19 -1.59
C THR A 209 -0.79 3.12 -3.08
N ASP A 210 -1.82 3.30 -3.92
CA ASP A 210 -1.66 4.11 -5.12
C ASP A 210 -1.06 5.44 -4.64
N ARG A 211 0.26 5.52 -4.49
CA ARG A 211 0.91 6.82 -4.36
C ARG A 211 0.51 7.54 -5.63
N PRO A 212 -0.31 8.59 -5.56
CA PRO A 212 -0.84 9.20 -6.77
C PRO A 212 0.36 9.60 -7.62
N SER A 213 0.38 9.14 -8.88
CA SER A 213 1.43 9.55 -9.82
C SER A 213 1.51 11.08 -9.85
N ARG A 214 2.65 11.68 -10.21
CA ARG A 214 2.75 13.16 -10.31
C ARG A 214 1.64 13.76 -11.18
N LEU A 215 1.19 13.00 -12.18
CA LEU A 215 0.07 13.35 -13.03
C LEU A 215 -1.29 13.29 -12.29
N MET A 216 -1.53 12.26 -11.47
CA MET A 216 -2.73 12.21 -10.61
C MET A 216 -2.76 13.36 -9.61
N ILE A 217 -1.64 13.63 -8.91
CA ILE A 217 -1.53 14.78 -8.00
C ILE A 217 -1.84 16.09 -8.75
N PHE A 218 -1.32 16.23 -9.98
CA PHE A 218 -1.62 17.39 -10.81
C PHE A 218 -3.11 17.50 -11.17
N LYS A 219 -3.76 16.39 -11.56
CA LYS A 219 -5.21 16.36 -11.83
C LYS A 219 -6.03 16.70 -10.58
N ASP A 220 -5.62 16.21 -9.41
CA ASP A 220 -6.28 16.49 -8.14
C ASP A 220 -6.17 17.96 -7.78
N ASN A 221 -4.98 18.55 -7.94
CA ASN A 221 -4.77 19.98 -7.75
C ASN A 221 -5.66 20.82 -8.67
N LEU A 222 -5.86 20.41 -9.93
CA LEU A 222 -6.80 21.08 -10.83
C LEU A 222 -8.25 20.94 -10.36
N LEU A 223 -8.69 19.74 -9.97
CA LEU A 223 -10.05 19.54 -9.46
C LEU A 223 -10.32 20.34 -8.19
N VAL A 224 -9.35 20.39 -7.27
CA VAL A 224 -9.42 21.21 -6.06
C VAL A 224 -9.47 22.69 -6.42
N LEU A 225 -8.62 23.17 -7.33
CA LEU A 225 -8.61 24.57 -7.75
C LEU A 225 -9.94 24.98 -8.41
N LEU A 226 -10.52 24.11 -9.25
CA LEU A 226 -11.81 24.34 -9.91
C LEU A 226 -12.93 24.69 -8.92
N VAL A 227 -12.90 24.04 -7.78
CA VAL A 227 -13.91 24.19 -6.73
C VAL A 227 -13.55 25.32 -5.77
N LEU A 228 -12.27 25.38 -5.37
CA LEU A 228 -11.83 26.31 -4.34
C LEU A 228 -11.90 27.76 -4.83
N TYR A 229 -11.54 28.01 -6.10
CA TYR A 229 -11.57 29.34 -6.69
C TYR A 229 -12.94 30.05 -6.56
N PRO A 230 -14.07 29.48 -7.03
CA PRO A 230 -15.37 30.14 -6.90
C PRO A 230 -15.82 30.27 -5.45
N ILE A 231 -15.50 29.31 -4.57
CA ILE A 231 -15.85 29.41 -3.15
C ILE A 231 -15.15 30.61 -2.49
N VAL A 232 -13.85 30.75 -2.72
CA VAL A 232 -13.05 31.86 -2.17
C VAL A 232 -13.54 33.19 -2.74
N PHE A 233 -13.79 33.26 -4.05
CA PHE A 233 -14.30 34.46 -4.70
C PHE A 233 -15.67 34.86 -4.14
N LEU A 234 -16.63 33.94 -4.13
CA LEU A 234 -17.99 34.18 -3.63
C LEU A 234 -18.00 34.53 -2.15
N PHE A 235 -17.17 33.89 -1.32
CA PHE A 235 -17.05 34.28 0.09
C PHE A 235 -16.51 35.71 0.21
N GLY A 236 -15.45 36.03 -0.52
CA GLY A 236 -14.88 37.38 -0.54
C GLY A 236 -15.92 38.43 -0.92
N TYR A 237 -16.63 38.19 -2.01
CA TYR A 237 -17.58 39.11 -2.59
C TYR A 237 -18.91 39.22 -1.81
N LEU A 238 -19.52 38.10 -1.42
CA LEU A 238 -20.84 38.07 -0.77
C LEU A 238 -20.77 38.20 0.76
N VAL A 239 -19.65 37.83 1.38
CA VAL A 239 -19.53 37.80 2.84
C VAL A 239 -18.50 38.83 3.32
N ALA A 240 -17.27 38.76 2.81
CA ALA A 240 -16.19 39.59 3.34
C ALA A 240 -16.40 41.08 3.02
N THR A 241 -16.75 41.43 1.78
CA THR A 241 -16.99 42.82 1.37
C THR A 241 -18.13 43.48 2.16
N PRO A 242 -19.34 42.90 2.30
CA PRO A 242 -20.42 43.54 3.04
C PRO A 242 -20.31 43.45 4.56
N PHE A 243 -19.84 42.32 5.11
CA PHE A 243 -19.93 42.07 6.57
C PHE A 243 -18.60 42.15 7.32
N LEU A 244 -17.46 42.03 6.63
CA LEU A 244 -16.12 42.02 7.26
C LEU A 244 -15.27 43.24 6.90
N SER A 245 -15.88 44.29 6.34
CA SER A 245 -15.18 45.53 5.92
C SER A 245 -14.47 46.27 7.06
N GLY A 246 -14.93 46.13 8.31
CA GLY A 246 -14.29 46.69 9.51
C GLY A 246 -13.28 45.77 10.21
N VAL A 247 -13.08 44.55 9.71
CA VAL A 247 -12.20 43.54 10.32
C VAL A 247 -10.79 43.65 9.72
N PRO A 248 -9.71 43.48 10.51
CA PRO A 248 -8.36 43.44 9.97
C PRO A 248 -8.22 42.39 8.86
N PHE A 249 -7.53 42.75 7.78
CA PHE A 249 -7.39 41.91 6.59
C PHE A 249 -6.96 40.47 6.90
N TRP A 250 -5.98 40.28 7.79
CA TRP A 250 -5.47 38.96 8.16
C TRP A 250 -6.55 38.07 8.80
N LEU A 251 -7.47 38.64 9.57
CA LEU A 251 -8.53 37.90 10.25
C LEU A 251 -9.68 37.59 9.28
N SER A 252 -10.04 38.54 8.41
CA SER A 252 -11.01 38.31 7.34
C SER A 252 -10.53 37.20 6.38
N LEU A 253 -9.25 37.22 6.01
CA LEU A 253 -8.62 36.18 5.21
C LEU A 253 -8.60 34.82 5.93
N PHE A 254 -8.28 34.80 7.23
CA PHE A 254 -8.31 33.57 8.03
C PHE A 254 -9.71 32.96 8.09
N ILE A 255 -10.73 33.77 8.37
CA ILE A 255 -12.13 33.32 8.41
C ILE A 255 -12.54 32.76 7.03
N GLY A 256 -12.19 33.47 5.95
CA GLY A 256 -12.47 33.01 4.59
C GLY A 256 -11.82 31.67 4.27
N ASN A 257 -10.57 31.45 4.68
CA ASN A 257 -9.87 30.17 4.51
C ASN A 257 -10.49 29.05 5.35
N VAL A 258 -10.89 29.33 6.60
CA VAL A 258 -11.59 28.35 7.44
C VAL A 258 -12.91 27.94 6.77
N VAL A 259 -13.74 28.89 6.36
CA VAL A 259 -15.02 28.59 5.70
C VAL A 259 -14.80 27.83 4.40
N SER A 260 -13.85 28.28 3.57
CA SER A 260 -13.56 27.66 2.27
C SER A 260 -13.05 26.22 2.43
N THR A 261 -12.18 25.96 3.41
CA THR A 261 -11.66 24.61 3.68
C THR A 261 -12.74 23.68 4.22
N GLN A 262 -13.66 24.17 5.07
CA GLN A 262 -14.79 23.35 5.53
C GLN A 262 -15.77 23.05 4.38
N LEU A 263 -16.15 24.04 3.56
CA LEU A 263 -17.03 23.79 2.41
C LEU A 263 -16.40 22.80 1.42
N LEU A 264 -15.12 22.97 1.12
CA LEU A 264 -14.37 22.08 0.24
C LEU A 264 -14.34 20.64 0.80
N GLY A 265 -13.93 20.47 2.06
CA GLY A 265 -13.74 19.16 2.66
C GLY A 265 -15.03 18.36 2.83
N TRP A 266 -16.09 19.01 3.34
CA TRP A 266 -17.32 18.32 3.70
C TRP A 266 -18.28 18.14 2.53
N LEU A 267 -18.43 19.14 1.66
CA LEU A 267 -19.46 19.12 0.61
C LEU A 267 -18.90 18.80 -0.77
N VAL A 268 -17.79 19.43 -1.15
CA VAL A 268 -17.46 19.49 -2.58
C VAL A 268 -16.45 18.44 -3.02
N ALA A 269 -15.46 18.10 -2.19
CA ALA A 269 -14.52 17.02 -2.46
C ALA A 269 -15.23 15.68 -2.77
N PRO A 270 -16.14 15.15 -1.92
CA PRO A 270 -16.79 13.86 -2.20
C PRO A 270 -17.70 13.87 -3.44
N TRP A 271 -18.10 15.04 -3.93
CA TRP A 271 -18.90 15.19 -5.14
C TRP A 271 -18.05 15.32 -6.39
N ILE A 272 -17.04 16.20 -6.39
CA ILE A 272 -16.22 16.47 -7.58
C ILE A 272 -15.43 15.24 -8.01
N PHE A 273 -14.88 14.49 -7.05
CA PHE A 273 -14.17 13.25 -7.34
C PHE A 273 -15.10 12.14 -7.86
N ARG A 274 -16.39 12.14 -7.48
CA ARG A 274 -17.39 11.23 -8.08
C ARG A 274 -17.70 11.62 -9.52
N VAL A 275 -17.92 12.91 -9.80
CA VAL A 275 -18.24 13.40 -11.16
C VAL A 275 -17.07 13.19 -12.11
N PHE A 276 -15.83 13.39 -11.66
CA PHE A 276 -14.62 13.22 -12.47
C PHE A 276 -13.98 11.83 -12.34
N ALA A 277 -14.67 10.86 -11.74
CA ALA A 277 -14.18 9.48 -11.61
C ALA A 277 -13.87 8.82 -12.96
N TRP A 278 -14.50 9.26 -14.06
CA TRP A 278 -14.24 8.76 -15.40
C TRP A 278 -12.91 9.25 -16.00
N TRP A 279 -12.37 10.37 -15.49
CA TRP A 279 -11.14 11.01 -15.97
C TRP A 279 -9.95 10.84 -15.01
N HIS A 280 -10.24 10.65 -13.71
CA HIS A 280 -9.23 10.45 -12.67
C HIS A 280 -8.62 9.02 -12.68
N LYS A 281 -9.26 8.04 -13.33
CA LYS A 281 -8.76 6.64 -13.37
C LYS A 281 -7.43 6.52 -14.12
N PRO A 282 -6.49 5.67 -13.65
CA PRO A 282 -5.26 5.36 -14.38
C PRO A 282 -5.57 4.59 -15.68
N GLY A 283 -4.72 4.77 -16.70
CA GLY A 283 -4.79 3.99 -17.95
C GLY A 283 -5.92 4.39 -18.92
N ILE A 284 -6.48 5.59 -18.79
CA ILE A 284 -7.49 6.09 -19.76
C ILE A 284 -6.85 6.47 -21.10
N GLY A 285 -7.54 6.20 -22.20
CA GLY A 285 -7.06 6.51 -23.54
C GLY A 285 -6.95 8.03 -23.79
N THR A 286 -6.00 8.43 -24.66
CA THR A 286 -5.65 9.83 -24.95
C THR A 286 -6.85 10.74 -25.26
N ARG A 287 -7.89 10.21 -25.92
CA ARG A 287 -9.11 10.98 -26.22
C ARG A 287 -9.87 11.41 -24.97
N ARG A 288 -10.02 10.51 -23.99
CA ARG A 288 -10.69 10.80 -22.72
C ARG A 288 -9.84 11.72 -21.85
N GLU A 289 -8.53 11.55 -21.91
CA GLU A 289 -7.56 12.41 -21.23
C GLU A 289 -7.72 13.87 -21.68
N VAL A 290 -7.68 14.11 -23.00
CA VAL A 290 -7.85 15.44 -23.60
C VAL A 290 -9.24 15.99 -23.32
N LEU A 291 -10.29 15.17 -23.42
CA LEU A 291 -11.65 15.59 -23.13
C LEU A 291 -11.80 16.14 -21.71
N GLY A 292 -11.22 15.49 -20.70
CA GLY A 292 -11.27 15.98 -19.32
C GLY A 292 -10.60 17.34 -19.14
N TYR A 293 -9.44 17.56 -19.76
CA TYR A 293 -8.79 18.87 -19.74
C TYR A 293 -9.62 19.96 -20.44
N VAL A 294 -10.27 19.63 -21.57
CA VAL A 294 -11.17 20.57 -22.26
C VAL A 294 -12.38 20.92 -21.39
N VAL A 295 -12.99 19.93 -20.75
CA VAL A 295 -14.11 20.14 -19.81
C VAL A 295 -13.68 21.04 -18.66
N LEU A 296 -12.50 20.80 -18.06
CA LEU A 296 -11.96 21.67 -17.01
C LEU A 296 -11.77 23.11 -17.50
N ALA A 297 -11.17 23.31 -18.66
CA ALA A 297 -10.94 24.64 -19.23
C ALA A 297 -12.27 25.40 -19.43
N VAL A 298 -13.31 24.72 -19.91
CA VAL A 298 -14.65 25.30 -20.07
C VAL A 298 -15.26 25.69 -18.72
N LEU A 299 -15.17 24.81 -17.72
CA LEU A 299 -15.72 25.10 -16.38
C LEU A 299 -14.99 26.25 -15.69
N TYR A 300 -13.66 26.33 -15.81
CA TYR A 300 -12.90 27.48 -15.36
C TYR A 300 -13.33 28.78 -16.06
N GLY A 301 -13.46 28.74 -17.39
CA GLY A 301 -13.92 29.88 -18.17
C GLY A 301 -15.32 30.34 -17.76
N ALA A 302 -16.24 29.40 -17.52
CA ALA A 302 -17.59 29.69 -17.05
C ALA A 302 -17.60 30.30 -15.64
N SER A 303 -16.77 29.79 -14.71
CA SER A 303 -16.61 30.38 -13.37
C SER A 303 -16.12 31.82 -13.46
N MET A 304 -15.03 32.07 -14.19
CA MET A 304 -14.46 33.41 -14.33
C MET A 304 -15.42 34.38 -15.04
N ALA A 305 -16.18 33.91 -16.04
CA ALA A 305 -17.19 34.73 -16.70
C ALA A 305 -18.35 35.10 -15.76
N LEU A 306 -18.79 34.18 -14.91
CA LEU A 306 -19.78 34.45 -13.88
C LEU A 306 -19.27 35.49 -12.87
N ASP A 307 -18.03 35.34 -12.42
CA ASP A 307 -17.40 36.28 -11.48
C ASP A 307 -17.29 37.68 -12.09
N ALA A 308 -16.88 37.78 -13.36
CA ALA A 308 -16.83 39.04 -14.10
C ALA A 308 -18.21 39.69 -14.26
N LEU A 309 -19.25 38.88 -14.54
CA LEU A 309 -20.63 39.35 -14.64
C LEU A 309 -21.13 39.91 -13.31
N LEU A 310 -20.89 39.20 -12.20
CA LEU A 310 -21.27 39.64 -10.86
C LEU A 310 -20.68 41.01 -10.55
N ILE A 311 -19.37 41.17 -10.76
CA ILE A 311 -18.67 42.46 -10.56
C ILE A 311 -19.31 43.56 -11.41
N ALA A 312 -19.54 43.31 -12.70
CA ALA A 312 -20.12 44.29 -13.63
C ALA A 312 -21.52 44.73 -13.20
N THR A 313 -22.36 43.81 -12.71
CA THR A 313 -23.73 44.12 -12.27
C THR A 313 -23.81 44.93 -10.97
N THR A 314 -22.76 44.91 -10.14
CA THR A 314 -22.71 45.72 -8.91
C THR A 314 -21.98 47.04 -9.05
N ALA A 315 -21.29 47.25 -10.17
CA ALA A 315 -20.56 48.49 -10.46
C ALA A 315 -21.39 49.53 -11.22
N GLY A 316 -22.56 49.15 -11.73
CA GLY A 316 -23.53 50.04 -12.40
C GLY A 316 -24.73 50.33 -11.51
#